data_AF-A0A4Y2GCU4-F1
#
_entry.id   AF-A0A4Y2GCU4-F1
#
_cell.length_a   1.000
_cell.length_b   1.000
_cell.length_c   1.000
_cell.angle_alpha   90.00
_cell.angle_beta   90.00
_cell.angle_gamma   90.00
#
_symmetry.space_group_name_H-M   'P 1'
#
loop_
_entity.id
_entity.type
_entity.pdbx_description
1 polymer ?
#
loop_
_entity_poly.entity_id
_entity_poly.type
_entity_poly.pdbx_seq_one_letter_code
_entity_poly.pdbx_strand_id
1 'polypeptide(L)'
;MEDPMHSILDFLDTEKESLDYIFTKDLLLYVVIDYYSIAYSDPENVFMEKSNNSPFAPEVKLAVENFLDAKGDDLHNEYDLDFPYEDSISNSSHLEKLICITRYFQNKPFDNASFLECLCKCAEYTRLSYMNGISKALHLSLKVICIMLSGMRESGKITQDFWSDFQKYCGKYIRRINRRIPIQRKRKYCEI
;
A
#
# COMPACT_ATOMS: atom_id res chain seq x y z
N MET A 1 -20.75 8.00 22.12
CA MET A 1 -19.40 7.70 21.63
C MET A 1 -19.62 7.21 20.21
N GLU A 2 -19.32 8.02 19.20
CA GLU A 2 -19.45 7.57 17.81
C GLU A 2 -18.45 6.44 17.57
N ASP A 3 -18.93 5.33 17.03
CA ASP A 3 -18.10 4.20 16.65
C ASP A 3 -17.09 4.70 15.61
N PRO A 4 -15.77 4.59 15.86
CA PRO A 4 -14.75 4.93 14.86
C PRO A 4 -15.02 4.25 13.52
N MET A 5 -15.66 3.07 13.52
CA MET A 5 -16.07 2.38 12.30
C MET A 5 -17.09 3.16 11.47
N HIS A 6 -18.04 3.87 12.08
CA HIS A 6 -19.05 4.66 11.38
C HIS A 6 -18.47 5.95 10.80
N SER A 7 -17.62 6.67 11.56
CA SER A 7 -16.92 7.87 11.05
C SER A 7 -15.97 7.55 9.89
N ILE A 8 -15.35 6.36 9.90
CA ILE A 8 -14.49 5.86 8.82
C ILE A 8 -15.30 5.40 7.58
N LEU A 9 -16.61 5.16 7.70
CA LEU A 9 -17.49 4.81 6.59
C LEU A 9 -17.90 6.00 5.73
N ASP A 10 -18.23 7.13 6.35
CA ASP A 10 -18.72 8.33 5.64
C ASP A 10 -17.61 9.10 4.88
N PHE A 11 -16.36 8.98 5.31
CA PHE A 11 -15.21 9.69 4.71
C PHE A 11 -14.98 9.37 3.23
N LEU A 12 -15.21 8.11 2.80
CA LEU A 12 -14.87 7.69 1.44
C LEU A 12 -15.77 8.27 0.37
N ASP A 13 -17.06 8.50 0.65
CA ASP A 13 -17.98 8.93 -0.41
C ASP A 13 -17.70 10.36 -0.89
N THR A 14 -17.03 11.17 -0.08
CA THR A 14 -16.57 12.52 -0.41
C THR A 14 -15.23 12.58 -1.15
N GLU A 15 -14.39 11.55 -1.07
CA GLU A 15 -13.00 11.60 -1.57
C GLU A 15 -12.71 10.68 -2.78
N LYS A 16 -13.69 10.00 -3.35
CA LYS A 16 -13.49 9.04 -4.47
C LYS A 16 -12.75 9.61 -5.69
N GLU A 17 -12.77 10.93 -5.88
CA GLU A 17 -12.11 11.61 -6.99
C GLU A 17 -10.76 12.26 -6.61
N SER A 18 -10.34 12.17 -5.34
CA SER A 18 -9.07 12.75 -4.91
C SER A 18 -7.89 11.95 -5.49
N LEU A 19 -6.78 12.65 -5.77
CA LEU A 19 -5.54 11.98 -6.20
C LEU A 19 -5.05 10.96 -5.18
N ASP A 20 -5.29 11.23 -3.89
CA ASP A 20 -4.88 10.39 -2.77
C ASP A 20 -5.68 9.06 -2.76
N TYR A 21 -6.99 9.13 -3.04
CA TYR A 21 -7.84 7.96 -3.23
C TYR A 21 -7.42 7.15 -4.46
N ILE A 22 -7.27 7.81 -5.61
CA ILE A 22 -6.89 7.15 -6.87
C ILE A 22 -5.53 6.45 -6.73
N PHE A 23 -4.54 7.14 -6.15
CA PHE A 23 -3.23 6.57 -5.86
C PHE A 23 -3.32 5.30 -5.02
N THR A 24 -4.02 5.39 -3.89
CA THR A 24 -4.06 4.32 -2.90
C THR A 24 -4.79 3.10 -3.45
N LYS A 25 -5.89 3.33 -4.18
CA LYS A 25 -6.63 2.30 -4.89
C LYS A 25 -5.71 1.55 -5.86
N ASP A 26 -4.98 2.28 -6.70
CA ASP A 26 -4.12 1.68 -7.72
C ASP A 26 -2.92 0.95 -7.11
N LEU A 27 -2.34 1.47 -6.02
CA LEU A 27 -1.31 0.78 -5.23
C LEU A 27 -1.80 -0.58 -4.73
N LEU A 28 -2.96 -0.61 -4.08
CA LEU A 28 -3.50 -1.83 -3.48
C LEU A 28 -3.87 -2.86 -4.54
N LEU A 29 -4.50 -2.42 -5.63
CA LEU A 29 -4.81 -3.28 -6.78
C LEU A 29 -3.54 -3.85 -7.39
N TYR A 30 -2.53 -3.02 -7.60
CA TYR A 30 -1.26 -3.47 -8.16
C TYR A 30 -0.60 -4.54 -7.28
N VAL A 31 -0.50 -4.31 -5.97
CA VAL A 31 0.17 -5.29 -5.09
C VAL A 31 -0.63 -6.60 -5.01
N VAL A 32 -1.94 -6.53 -4.82
CA VAL A 32 -2.77 -7.72 -4.61
C VAL A 32 -3.00 -8.52 -5.90
N ILE A 33 -3.25 -7.82 -7.02
CA ILE A 33 -3.64 -8.45 -8.29
C ILE A 33 -2.43 -8.64 -9.21
N ASP A 34 -1.72 -7.57 -9.54
CA ASP A 34 -0.69 -7.62 -10.58
C ASP A 34 0.62 -8.26 -10.07
N TYR A 35 1.11 -7.85 -8.90
CA TYR A 35 2.43 -8.26 -8.42
C TYR A 35 2.43 -9.70 -7.88
N TYR A 36 1.49 -10.06 -7.00
CA TYR A 36 1.42 -11.42 -6.44
C TYR A 36 0.49 -12.36 -7.21
N SER A 37 -0.25 -11.89 -8.22
CA SER A 37 -1.14 -12.73 -9.06
C SER A 37 -2.12 -13.59 -8.23
N ILE A 38 -2.78 -12.99 -7.23
CA ILE A 38 -3.74 -13.72 -6.38
C ILE A 38 -4.98 -14.05 -7.21
N ALA A 39 -5.07 -15.31 -7.63
CA ALA A 39 -6.10 -15.82 -8.54
C ALA A 39 -7.47 -16.11 -7.88
N TYR A 40 -7.56 -16.00 -6.54
CA TYR A 40 -8.76 -16.37 -5.79
C TYR A 40 -9.54 -15.15 -5.29
N SER A 41 -10.86 -15.25 -5.48
CA SER A 41 -11.91 -14.25 -5.22
C SER A 41 -11.71 -12.93 -5.95
N ASP A 42 -12.31 -12.85 -7.13
CA ASP A 42 -12.90 -11.65 -7.74
C ASP A 42 -12.69 -10.33 -6.94
N PRO A 43 -11.51 -9.69 -7.04
CA PRO A 43 -11.33 -8.34 -6.54
C PRO A 43 -12.10 -7.32 -7.42
N GLU A 44 -12.75 -7.80 -8.49
CA GLU A 44 -13.34 -7.03 -9.58
C GLU A 44 -14.64 -6.33 -9.16
N ASN A 45 -15.27 -6.63 -8.03
CA ASN A 45 -16.38 -5.81 -7.54
C ASN A 45 -15.97 -4.59 -6.70
N VAL A 46 -14.67 -4.42 -6.41
CA VAL A 46 -14.24 -3.36 -5.49
C VAL A 46 -13.79 -2.09 -6.22
N PHE A 47 -13.10 -2.18 -7.38
CA PHE A 47 -12.43 -1.00 -7.97
C PHE A 47 -12.27 -1.04 -9.51
N MET A 48 -13.29 -1.46 -10.27
CA MET A 48 -13.24 -1.62 -11.75
C MET A 48 -12.90 -0.38 -12.58
N GLU A 49 -12.98 0.81 -12.00
CA GLU A 49 -12.73 2.04 -12.75
C GLU A 49 -11.23 2.33 -12.86
N LYS A 50 -10.67 2.10 -14.05
CA LYS A 50 -9.33 2.60 -14.39
C LYS A 50 -9.36 4.12 -14.48
N SER A 51 -8.50 4.79 -13.70
CA SER A 51 -8.33 6.24 -13.78
C SER A 51 -7.17 6.58 -14.73
N ASN A 52 -7.41 7.50 -15.66
CA ASN A 52 -6.37 7.94 -16.60
C ASN A 52 -5.34 8.91 -15.98
N ASN A 53 -5.60 9.42 -14.77
CA ASN A 53 -4.80 10.49 -14.14
C ASN A 53 -4.18 10.07 -12.80
N SER A 54 -3.92 8.77 -12.63
CA SER A 54 -3.35 8.27 -11.38
C SER A 54 -1.91 8.74 -11.16
N PRO A 55 -1.56 9.20 -9.95
CA PRO A 55 -0.17 9.45 -9.59
C PRO A 55 0.62 8.14 -9.34
N PHE A 56 -0.02 6.97 -9.42
CA PHE A 56 0.63 5.65 -9.40
C PHE A 56 1.31 5.33 -10.74
N ALA A 57 2.29 6.16 -11.09
CA ALA A 57 3.05 6.10 -12.35
C ALA A 57 3.95 4.85 -12.43
N PRO A 58 4.46 4.48 -13.63
CA PRO A 58 5.36 3.34 -13.80
C PRO A 58 6.58 3.33 -12.87
N GLU A 59 7.14 4.50 -12.56
CA GLU A 59 8.25 4.63 -11.61
C GLU A 59 7.85 4.27 -10.18
N VAL A 60 6.60 4.55 -9.78
CA VAL A 60 6.09 4.14 -8.46
C VAL A 60 5.89 2.63 -8.45
N LYS A 61 5.25 2.08 -9.49
CA LYS A 61 5.06 0.63 -9.69
C LYS A 61 6.38 -0.13 -9.50
N LEU A 62 7.39 0.24 -10.28
CA LEU A 62 8.73 -0.37 -10.20
C LEU A 62 9.44 -0.17 -8.86
N ALA A 63 9.20 0.95 -8.16
CA ALA A 63 9.78 1.18 -6.84
C ALA A 63 9.14 0.28 -5.78
N VAL A 64 7.83 0.08 -5.83
CA VAL A 64 7.10 -0.87 -4.98
C VAL A 64 7.59 -2.30 -5.26
N GLU A 65 7.67 -2.69 -6.52
CA GLU A 65 8.20 -3.99 -6.96
C GLU A 65 9.58 -4.29 -6.39
N ASN A 66 10.54 -3.37 -6.58
CA ASN A 66 11.90 -3.52 -6.05
C ASN A 66 11.95 -3.52 -4.52
N PHE A 67 11.05 -2.79 -3.86
CA PHE A 67 10.97 -2.78 -2.40
C PHE A 67 10.48 -4.14 -1.89
N LEU A 68 9.37 -4.65 -2.45
CA LEU A 68 8.79 -5.93 -2.07
C LEU A 68 9.72 -7.10 -2.44
N ASP A 69 10.42 -7.06 -3.57
CA ASP A 69 11.43 -8.07 -3.92
C ASP A 69 12.59 -8.12 -2.89
N ALA A 70 12.90 -6.98 -2.25
CA ALA A 70 13.98 -6.88 -1.28
C ALA A 70 13.53 -7.12 0.17
N LYS A 71 12.26 -6.89 0.48
CA LYS A 71 11.72 -6.82 1.85
C LYS A 71 10.43 -7.59 2.10
N GLY A 72 9.84 -8.20 1.08
CA GLY A 72 8.58 -8.94 1.17
C GLY A 72 8.65 -10.05 2.22
N ASP A 73 9.71 -10.86 2.22
CA ASP A 73 9.91 -11.92 3.22
C ASP A 73 10.02 -11.36 4.65
N ASP A 74 10.75 -10.26 4.84
CA ASP A 74 10.86 -9.59 6.15
C ASP A 74 9.46 -9.11 6.62
N LEU A 75 8.69 -8.49 5.71
CA LEU A 75 7.34 -8.00 6.01
C LEU A 75 6.35 -9.14 6.29
N HIS A 76 6.48 -10.27 5.60
CA HIS A 76 5.69 -11.47 5.87
C HIS A 76 5.99 -12.01 7.27
N ASN A 77 7.28 -12.13 7.63
CA ASN A 77 7.67 -12.55 8.97
C ASN A 77 7.14 -11.59 10.05
N GLU A 78 7.16 -10.27 9.80
CA GLU A 78 6.54 -9.29 10.70
C GLU A 78 5.03 -9.48 10.83
N TYR A 79 4.35 -9.81 9.74
CA TYR A 79 2.92 -10.13 9.75
C TYR A 79 2.63 -11.38 10.58
N ASP A 80 3.39 -12.46 10.42
CA ASP A 80 3.22 -13.70 11.20
C ASP A 80 3.47 -13.48 12.70
N LEU A 81 4.42 -12.59 13.05
CA LEU A 81 4.65 -12.20 14.44
C LEU A 81 3.49 -11.38 15.02
N ASP A 82 2.85 -10.55 14.20
CA ASP A 82 1.68 -9.77 14.59
C ASP A 82 0.41 -10.62 14.69
N PHE A 83 0.32 -11.69 13.89
CA PHE A 83 -0.81 -12.60 13.80
C PHE A 83 -0.36 -14.06 13.92
N PRO A 84 0.09 -14.51 15.11
CA PRO A 84 0.69 -15.83 15.29
C PRO A 84 -0.30 -17.00 15.14
N TYR A 85 -1.59 -16.72 15.08
CA TYR A 85 -2.66 -17.71 14.91
C TYR A 85 -3.65 -17.23 13.84
N GLU A 86 -4.10 -18.11 12.96
CA GLU A 86 -5.09 -17.75 11.91
C GLU A 86 -6.35 -17.11 12.51
N ASP A 87 -6.84 -17.64 13.64
CA ASP A 87 -8.02 -17.09 14.36
C ASP A 87 -7.81 -15.66 14.90
N SER A 88 -6.57 -15.18 14.97
CA SER A 88 -6.27 -13.79 15.37
C SER A 88 -6.46 -12.80 14.23
N ILE A 89 -6.58 -13.28 12.98
CA ILE A 89 -6.77 -12.44 11.79
C ILE A 89 -8.26 -12.19 11.61
N SER A 90 -8.66 -10.93 11.70
CA SER A 90 -10.05 -10.49 11.55
C SER A 90 -10.07 -9.10 10.91
N ASN A 91 -11.25 -8.66 10.45
CA ASN A 91 -11.41 -7.28 9.97
C ASN A 91 -10.97 -6.25 11.03
N SER A 92 -11.28 -6.49 12.30
CA SER A 92 -10.95 -5.59 13.40
C SER A 92 -9.44 -5.57 13.68
N SER A 93 -8.82 -6.74 13.79
CA SER A 93 -7.38 -6.84 14.09
C SER A 93 -6.51 -6.35 12.92
N HIS A 94 -6.94 -6.59 11.67
CA HIS A 94 -6.31 -5.97 10.49
C HIS A 94 -6.38 -4.44 10.54
N LEU A 95 -7.57 -3.88 10.83
CA LEU A 95 -7.75 -2.43 10.96
C LEU A 95 -6.88 -1.83 12.07
N GLU A 96 -6.90 -2.42 13.26
CA GLU A 96 -6.08 -1.98 14.39
C GLU A 96 -4.60 -1.97 14.04
N LYS A 97 -4.13 -2.99 13.32
CA LYS A 97 -2.74 -3.08 12.89
C LYS A 97 -2.38 -2.02 11.86
N LEU A 98 -3.23 -1.78 10.86
CA LEU A 98 -3.03 -0.70 9.89
C LEU A 98 -2.99 0.68 10.58
N ILE A 99 -3.87 0.93 11.54
CA ILE A 99 -3.88 2.16 12.34
C ILE A 99 -2.57 2.30 13.12
N CYS A 100 -2.08 1.21 13.74
CA CYS A 100 -0.79 1.22 14.43
C CYS A 100 0.38 1.57 13.50
N ILE A 101 0.44 0.94 12.31
CA ILE A 101 1.49 1.18 11.31
C ILE A 101 1.47 2.64 10.85
N THR A 102 0.31 3.13 10.43
CA THR A 102 0.16 4.49 9.90
C THR A 102 0.40 5.56 10.96
N ARG A 103 -0.09 5.39 12.20
CA ARG A 103 0.19 6.32 13.30
C ARG A 103 1.68 6.36 13.65
N TYR A 104 2.34 5.20 13.69
CA TYR A 104 3.77 5.14 13.95
C TYR A 104 4.56 5.93 12.90
N PHE A 105 4.21 5.78 11.63
CA PHE A 105 4.79 6.56 10.55
C PHE A 105 4.47 8.06 10.66
N GLN A 106 3.20 8.42 10.90
CA GLN A 106 2.76 9.81 11.06
C GLN A 106 3.44 10.53 12.22
N ASN A 107 3.92 9.81 13.25
CA ASN A 107 4.63 10.42 14.37
C ASN A 107 6.11 10.71 14.09
N LYS A 108 6.65 10.25 12.95
CA LYS A 108 8.03 10.51 12.54
C LYS A 108 8.15 11.76 11.65
N PRO A 109 9.36 12.34 11.53
CA PRO A 109 9.66 13.28 10.44
C PRO A 109 9.34 12.63 9.09
N PHE A 110 8.73 13.41 8.19
CA PHE A 110 8.37 12.90 6.88
C PHE A 110 9.60 12.76 5.98
N ASP A 111 9.73 11.60 5.33
CA ASP A 111 10.64 11.40 4.22
C ASP A 111 10.05 10.37 3.23
N ASN A 112 10.40 10.52 1.95
CA ASN A 112 9.85 9.68 0.89
C ASN A 112 10.25 8.20 0.99
N ALA A 113 11.37 7.87 1.65
CA ALA A 113 11.80 6.48 1.80
C ALA A 113 10.91 5.76 2.83
N SER A 114 10.75 6.36 4.01
CA SER A 114 9.86 5.86 5.05
C SER A 114 8.40 5.84 4.58
N PHE A 115 8.01 6.78 3.72
CA PHE A 115 6.68 6.78 3.12
C PHE A 115 6.46 5.59 2.17
N LEU A 116 7.40 5.33 1.25
CA LEU A 116 7.34 4.14 0.38
C LEU A 116 7.31 2.84 1.20
N GLU A 117 8.14 2.74 2.24
CA GLU A 117 8.15 1.60 3.16
C GLU A 117 6.80 1.43 3.87
N CYS A 118 6.21 2.51 4.40
CA CYS A 118 4.90 2.46 5.04
C CYS A 118 3.82 1.99 4.06
N LEU A 119 3.80 2.51 2.83
CA LEU A 119 2.86 2.11 1.79
C LEU A 119 3.00 0.64 1.43
N CYS A 120 4.23 0.17 1.20
CA CYS A 120 4.50 -1.23 0.87
C CYS A 120 4.11 -2.15 2.01
N LYS A 121 4.41 -1.78 3.26
CA LYS A 121 3.99 -2.53 4.45
C LYS A 121 2.48 -2.62 4.58
N CYS A 122 1.75 -1.51 4.41
CA CYS A 122 0.29 -1.53 4.41
C CYS A 122 -0.26 -2.42 3.29
N ALA A 123 0.28 -2.34 2.07
CA ALA A 123 -0.16 -3.15 0.94
C ALA A 123 0.12 -4.65 1.15
N GLU A 124 1.30 -5.00 1.69
CA GLU A 124 1.67 -6.37 2.03
C GLU A 124 0.75 -6.97 3.10
N TYR A 125 0.49 -6.21 4.18
CA TYR A 125 -0.46 -6.63 5.22
C TYR A 125 -1.88 -6.78 4.66
N THR A 126 -2.28 -5.91 3.72
CA THR A 126 -3.58 -6.01 3.03
C THR A 126 -3.69 -7.32 2.29
N ARG A 127 -2.66 -7.65 1.51
CA ARG A 127 -2.57 -8.87 0.73
C ARG A 127 -2.64 -10.10 1.62
N LEU A 128 -1.82 -10.15 2.67
CA LEU A 128 -1.77 -11.28 3.60
C LEU A 128 -3.10 -11.49 4.31
N SER A 129 -3.71 -10.42 4.83
CA SER A 129 -5.04 -10.49 5.44
C SER A 129 -6.10 -10.94 4.42
N TYR A 130 -6.04 -10.45 3.19
CA TYR A 130 -6.96 -10.87 2.14
C TYR A 130 -6.84 -12.37 1.83
N MET A 131 -5.60 -12.89 1.71
CA MET A 131 -5.35 -14.33 1.51
C MET A 131 -5.81 -15.19 2.68
N ASN A 132 -5.81 -14.63 3.89
CA ASN A 132 -6.36 -15.28 5.09
C ASN A 132 -7.89 -15.09 5.24
N GLY A 133 -8.59 -14.72 4.17
CA GLY A 133 -10.07 -14.68 4.13
C GLY A 133 -10.70 -13.36 4.61
N ILE A 134 -9.92 -12.32 4.84
CA ILE A 134 -10.44 -11.01 5.27
C ILE A 134 -10.98 -10.23 4.07
N SER A 135 -12.27 -10.44 3.77
CA SER A 135 -12.94 -9.87 2.60
C SER A 135 -12.94 -8.33 2.54
N LYS A 136 -12.87 -7.64 3.68
CA LYS A 136 -12.81 -6.16 3.73
C LYS A 136 -11.39 -5.60 3.79
N ALA A 137 -10.33 -6.43 3.70
CA ALA A 137 -8.95 -5.98 3.85
C ALA A 137 -8.62 -4.80 2.92
N LEU A 138 -8.91 -4.92 1.62
CA LEU A 138 -8.70 -3.86 0.62
C LEU A 138 -9.40 -2.55 0.99
N HIS A 139 -10.69 -2.62 1.36
CA HIS A 139 -11.47 -1.44 1.72
C HIS A 139 -10.95 -0.75 2.99
N LEU A 140 -10.60 -1.54 4.02
CA LEU A 140 -10.06 -1.01 5.27
C LEU A 140 -8.70 -0.34 5.05
N SER A 141 -7.83 -0.98 4.26
CA SER A 141 -6.52 -0.43 3.91
C SER A 141 -6.62 0.85 3.11
N LEU A 142 -7.48 0.90 2.10
CA LEU A 142 -7.73 2.11 1.31
C LEU A 142 -8.09 3.27 2.23
N LYS A 143 -9.05 3.06 3.14
CA LYS A 143 -9.51 4.08 4.08
C LYS A 143 -8.41 4.57 4.99
N VAL A 144 -7.69 3.65 5.63
CA VAL A 144 -6.66 4.02 6.60
C VAL A 144 -5.52 4.79 5.93
N ILE A 145 -5.12 4.40 4.71
CA ILE A 145 -4.10 5.12 3.96
C ILE A 145 -4.62 6.51 3.53
N CYS A 146 -5.86 6.63 3.05
CA CYS A 146 -6.42 7.95 2.70
C CYS A 146 -6.50 8.88 3.93
N ILE A 147 -7.00 8.39 5.07
CA ILE A 147 -7.03 9.14 6.33
C ILE A 147 -5.61 9.56 6.74
N MET A 148 -4.63 8.66 6.57
CA MET A 148 -3.23 8.98 6.84
C MET A 148 -2.74 10.13 5.96
N LEU A 149 -3.01 10.09 4.65
CA LEU A 149 -2.62 11.13 3.69
C LEU A 149 -3.29 12.47 4.00
N SER A 150 -4.60 12.49 4.25
CA SER A 150 -5.33 13.71 4.60
C SER A 150 -4.77 14.34 5.89
N GLY A 151 -4.55 13.56 6.94
CA GLY A 151 -3.93 14.06 8.17
C GLY A 151 -2.49 14.56 7.99
N MET A 152 -1.72 13.95 7.08
CA MET A 152 -0.39 14.45 6.73
C MET A 152 -0.43 15.76 5.94
N ARG A 153 -1.48 15.96 5.14
CA ARG A 153 -1.69 17.20 4.38
C ARG A 153 -2.10 18.33 5.29
N GLU A 154 -3.03 18.08 6.21
CA GLU A 154 -3.48 19.03 7.23
C GLU A 154 -2.34 19.47 8.16
N SER A 155 -1.44 18.56 8.52
CA SER A 155 -0.25 18.88 9.32
C SER A 155 0.90 19.51 8.52
N GLY A 156 0.72 19.72 7.21
CA GLY A 156 1.72 20.32 6.32
C GLY A 156 2.93 19.42 6.02
N LYS A 157 2.86 18.12 6.34
CA LYS A 157 3.93 17.14 6.02
C LYS A 157 4.00 16.79 4.55
N ILE A 158 2.85 16.79 3.86
CA ILE A 158 2.79 16.64 2.41
C ILE A 158 2.26 17.93 1.78
N THR A 159 2.95 18.38 0.73
CA THR A 159 2.66 19.63 0.02
C THR A 159 1.71 19.39 -1.15
N GLN A 160 1.32 20.46 -1.85
CA GLN A 160 0.47 20.36 -3.04
C GLN A 160 1.17 19.61 -4.20
N ASP A 161 2.47 19.80 -4.37
CA ASP A 161 3.28 19.15 -5.42
C ASP A 161 3.82 17.76 -5.02
N PHE A 162 3.33 17.22 -3.90
CA PHE A 162 3.84 16.02 -3.25
C PHE A 162 4.01 14.83 -4.21
N TRP A 163 2.98 14.54 -5.01
CA TRP A 163 3.00 13.37 -5.90
C TRP A 163 4.11 13.45 -6.96
N SER A 164 4.38 14.65 -7.50
CA SER A 164 5.49 14.85 -8.44
C SER A 164 6.84 14.57 -7.78
N ASP A 165 7.02 15.03 -6.54
CA ASP A 165 8.27 14.84 -5.81
C ASP A 165 8.47 13.40 -5.35
N PHE A 166 7.38 12.72 -4.99
CA PHE A 166 7.41 11.29 -4.68
C PHE A 166 7.75 10.45 -5.92
N GLN A 167 7.15 10.74 -7.08
CA GLN A 167 7.50 10.07 -8.35
C GLN A 167 8.99 10.28 -8.71
N LYS A 168 9.51 11.51 -8.59
CA LYS A 168 10.94 11.79 -8.79
C LYS A 168 11.82 11.00 -7.83
N TYR A 169 11.39 10.85 -6.57
CA TYR A 169 12.08 10.03 -5.59
C TYR A 169 12.11 8.55 -6.02
N CYS A 170 10.98 7.97 -6.41
CA CYS A 170 10.89 6.58 -6.88
C CYS A 170 11.82 6.34 -8.09
N GLY A 171 11.85 7.27 -9.05
CA GLY A 171 12.79 7.20 -10.17
C GLY A 171 14.27 7.23 -9.74
N LYS A 172 14.63 8.01 -8.71
CA LYS A 172 15.99 8.00 -8.13
C LYS A 172 16.29 6.71 -7.37
N TYR A 173 15.31 6.18 -6.62
CA TYR A 173 15.41 4.93 -5.88
C TYR A 173 15.73 3.75 -6.81
N ILE A 174 14.96 3.58 -7.89
CA ILE A 174 15.17 2.53 -8.90
C ILE A 174 16.58 2.61 -9.51
N ARG A 175 17.03 3.81 -9.89
CA ARG A 175 18.38 4.01 -10.45
C ARG A 175 19.47 3.61 -9.46
N ARG A 176 19.27 3.81 -8.15
CA ARG A 176 20.23 3.40 -7.12
C ARG A 176 20.29 1.89 -6.97
N ILE A 177 19.15 1.20 -7.02
CA ILE A 177 19.07 -0.26 -6.95
C ILE A 177 19.71 -0.89 -8.20
N ASN A 178 19.33 -0.43 -9.39
CA ASN A 178 19.86 -0.95 -10.65
C ASN A 178 21.37 -0.75 -10.82
N ARG A 179 21.96 0.26 -10.16
CA ARG A 179 23.42 0.43 -10.11
C ARG A 179 24.12 -0.54 -9.16
N ARG A 180 23.41 -1.08 -8.19
CA ARG A 180 23.94 -2.01 -7.17
C ARG A 180 23.76 -3.47 -7.56
N ILE A 181 22.88 -3.78 -8.51
CA ILE A 181 22.69 -5.13 -9.05
C ILE A 181 23.63 -5.28 -10.27
N PRO A 182 24.72 -6.07 -10.20
CA PRO A 182 25.42 -6.49 -11.41
C PRO A 182 24.45 -7.32 -12.24
N ILE A 183 24.52 -7.18 -13.56
CA ILE A 183 23.76 -7.90 -14.58
C ILE A 183 23.89 -9.44 -14.36
N GLN A 184 23.11 -10.03 -13.46
CA GLN A 184 23.15 -11.47 -13.19
C GLN A 184 21.78 -12.13 -12.95
N ARG A 185 20.67 -11.37 -12.93
CA ARG A 185 19.32 -11.94 -12.79
C ARG A 185 18.37 -11.61 -13.96
N LYS A 186 18.88 -11.59 -15.19
CA LYS A 186 18.05 -11.82 -16.38
C LYS A 186 18.23 -13.26 -16.84
N ARG A 187 17.52 -14.20 -16.20
CA ARG A 187 17.13 -15.53 -16.72
C ARG A 187 16.36 -16.26 -15.62
N LYS A 188 15.32 -17.00 -16.03
CA LYS A 188 14.15 -17.50 -15.27
C LYS A 188 13.08 -16.39 -15.20
N TYR A 189 12.21 -16.23 -16.19
CA TYR A 189 11.31 -17.26 -16.72
C TYR A 189 11.22 -17.19 -18.26
N CYS A 190 11.75 -18.22 -18.91
CA CYS A 190 11.28 -18.80 -20.17
C CYS A 190 11.57 -20.30 -20.05
N GLU A 191 10.66 -21.12 -20.58
CA GLU A 191 10.73 -22.59 -20.77
C GLU A 191 10.35 -23.40 -19.51
N ILE A 192 9.32 -24.26 -19.46
CA ILE A 192 8.33 -24.84 -20.39
C ILE A 192 7.03 -25.06 -19.59
#